data_AF-A0A7T1HLJ5-F1
#
_entry.id   AF-A0A7T1HLJ5-F1
#
_cell.length_a   1.000
_cell.length_b   1.000
_cell.length_c   1.000
_cell.angle_alpha   90.00
_cell.angle_beta   90.00
_cell.angle_gamma   90.00
#
_symmetry.space_group_name_H-M   'P 1'
#
loop_
_entity.id
_entity.type
_entity.pdbx_description
1 polymer ?
#
loop_
_entity_poly.entity_id
_entity_poly.type
_entity_poly.pdbx_seq_one_letter_code
_entity_poly.pdbx_strand_id
1 'polypeptide(L)'
;MTTRFFNSALVCFAVLVSFQVKAVTLLTPRLENSTRLSLLAKLAKIGFPEAGQNSVVISISSALGFQASDSQDRSELPYVHIPNVIAISTKLSDQCATIKAVATGKPNSSYRTTTVTGTYCLVGASEWKSVDQLVNVEAQ
;
A
#
# COMPACT_ATOMS: atom_id res chain seq x y z
N MET A 1 69.42 -20.67 -38.57
CA MET A 1 69.20 -22.01 -37.98
C MET A 1 69.23 -21.84 -36.47
N THR A 2 68.18 -22.32 -35.75
CA THR A 2 68.00 -22.36 -34.27
C THR A 2 67.97 -20.98 -33.55
N THR A 3 67.09 -20.66 -32.60
CA THR A 3 66.54 -21.41 -31.45
C THR A 3 65.18 -20.87 -30.97
N ARG A 4 64.53 -21.70 -30.16
CA ARG A 4 63.18 -21.63 -29.58
C ARG A 4 63.12 -20.93 -28.20
N PHE A 5 61.95 -20.34 -27.91
CA PHE A 5 61.17 -20.22 -26.65
C PHE A 5 61.86 -19.96 -25.28
N PHE A 6 61.33 -19.02 -24.48
CA PHE A 6 60.67 -19.32 -23.17
C PHE A 6 59.96 -18.10 -22.50
N ASN A 7 58.77 -18.40 -21.96
CA ASN A 7 57.90 -17.75 -20.95
C ASN A 7 58.29 -16.47 -20.21
N SER A 8 57.30 -15.59 -19.96
CA SER A 8 57.05 -14.99 -18.64
C SER A 8 55.63 -14.41 -18.51
N ALA A 9 55.10 -14.57 -17.30
CA ALA A 9 53.70 -14.50 -16.91
C ALA A 9 53.10 -13.09 -16.93
N LEU A 10 51.83 -12.99 -17.33
CA LEU A 10 51.00 -11.80 -17.13
C LEU A 10 49.87 -12.17 -16.18
N VAL A 11 50.08 -11.76 -14.92
CA VAL A 11 49.18 -11.90 -13.79
C VAL A 11 47.85 -11.20 -14.14
N CYS A 12 46.80 -11.98 -14.34
CA CYS A 12 45.44 -11.45 -14.44
C CYS A 12 45.00 -10.96 -13.05
N PHE A 13 45.10 -9.65 -12.84
CA PHE A 13 44.45 -8.97 -11.72
C PHE A 13 42.93 -9.11 -11.87
N ALA A 14 42.33 -10.03 -11.11
CA ALA A 14 40.89 -10.13 -10.96
C ALA A 14 40.39 -8.90 -10.19
N VAL A 15 39.86 -7.91 -10.91
CA VAL A 15 39.10 -6.81 -10.32
C VAL A 15 37.77 -7.39 -9.85
N LEU A 16 37.66 -7.68 -8.55
CA LEU A 16 36.40 -7.95 -7.88
C LEU A 16 35.57 -6.66 -7.87
N VAL A 17 34.82 -6.43 -8.95
CA VAL A 17 33.75 -5.44 -8.98
C VAL A 17 32.68 -5.92 -8.01
N SER A 18 32.67 -5.32 -6.83
CA SER A 18 31.60 -5.51 -5.84
C SER A 18 30.33 -4.88 -6.41
N PHE A 19 29.50 -5.68 -7.07
CA PHE A 19 28.14 -5.26 -7.43
C PHE A 19 27.33 -5.08 -6.15
N GLN A 20 27.32 -3.85 -5.63
CA GLN A 20 26.34 -3.41 -4.64
C GLN A 20 25.00 -3.35 -5.36
N VAL A 21 24.27 -4.47 -5.39
CA VAL A 21 22.85 -4.49 -5.77
C VAL A 21 22.13 -3.68 -4.71
N LYS A 22 21.94 -2.38 -4.97
CA LYS A 22 21.02 -1.56 -4.18
C LYS A 22 19.66 -2.23 -4.31
N ALA A 23 19.18 -2.84 -3.23
CA ALA A 23 17.85 -3.41 -3.18
C ALA A 23 16.86 -2.31 -3.58
N VAL A 24 16.25 -2.46 -4.75
CA VAL A 24 15.13 -1.63 -5.17
C VAL A 24 13.99 -2.03 -4.25
N THR A 25 13.84 -1.29 -3.16
CA THR A 25 12.63 -1.37 -2.35
C THR A 25 11.53 -0.80 -3.22
N LEU A 26 10.64 -1.67 -3.71
CA LEU A 26 9.39 -1.25 -4.32
C LEU A 26 8.68 -0.35 -3.30
N LEU A 27 8.73 0.96 -3.54
CA LEU A 27 7.92 1.91 -2.81
C LEU A 27 6.48 1.46 -3.03
N THR A 28 5.75 1.26 -1.95
CA THR A 28 4.31 1.04 -1.97
C THR A 28 3.68 2.25 -1.29
N PRO A 29 2.60 2.80 -1.87
CA PRO A 29 1.94 3.93 -1.23
C PRO A 29 1.39 3.47 0.11
N ARG A 30 1.56 4.31 1.13
CA ARG A 30 1.17 3.96 2.49
C ARG A 30 0.54 5.14 3.19
N LEU A 31 -0.34 4.82 4.13
CA LEU A 31 -0.84 5.79 5.09
C LEU A 31 0.27 6.11 6.11
N GLU A 32 0.39 7.38 6.47
CA GLU A 32 1.20 7.85 7.59
C GLU A 32 0.83 7.05 8.85
N ASN A 33 1.81 6.73 9.69
CA ASN A 33 1.61 5.78 10.79
C ASN A 33 0.49 6.19 11.74
N SER A 34 0.34 7.49 12.05
CA SER A 34 -0.73 8.00 12.90
C SER A 34 -2.12 7.78 12.27
N THR A 35 -2.26 8.07 10.98
CA THR A 35 -3.49 7.86 10.19
C THR A 35 -3.82 6.37 10.14
N ARG A 36 -2.83 5.51 9.85
CA ARG A 36 -3.01 4.06 9.82
C ARG A 36 -3.50 3.52 11.17
N LEU A 37 -2.83 3.88 12.27
CA LEU A 37 -3.21 3.40 13.62
C LEU A 37 -4.60 3.90 14.02
N SER A 38 -4.94 5.15 13.70
CA SER A 38 -6.27 5.72 13.95
C SER A 38 -7.36 4.96 13.19
N LEU A 39 -7.13 4.64 11.91
CA LEU A 39 -8.04 3.82 11.10
C LEU A 39 -8.23 2.42 11.70
N LEU A 40 -7.13 1.72 11.99
CA LEU A 40 -7.18 0.37 12.57
C LEU A 40 -7.96 0.37 13.90
N ALA A 41 -7.70 1.35 14.77
CA ALA A 41 -8.43 1.49 16.04
C ALA A 41 -9.93 1.73 15.85
N LYS A 42 -10.33 2.58 14.89
CA LYS A 42 -11.75 2.83 14.58
C LYS A 42 -12.43 1.59 14.01
N LEU A 43 -11.78 0.85 13.11
CA LEU A 43 -12.30 -0.40 12.54
C LEU A 43 -12.40 -1.51 13.61
N ALA A 44 -11.40 -1.62 14.49
CA ALA A 44 -11.43 -2.55 15.62
C ALA A 44 -12.62 -2.24 16.55
N LYS A 45 -12.86 -0.96 16.85
CA LYS A 45 -13.97 -0.52 17.71
C LYS A 45 -15.35 -0.93 17.19
N ILE A 46 -15.51 -1.05 15.86
CA ILE A 46 -16.76 -1.48 15.23
C ILE A 46 -16.79 -2.98 14.90
N GLY A 47 -15.79 -3.74 15.35
CA GLY A 47 -15.80 -5.21 15.31
C GLY A 47 -15.13 -5.85 14.09
N PHE A 48 -14.34 -5.11 13.31
CA PHE A 48 -13.53 -5.73 12.25
C PHE A 48 -12.35 -6.47 12.87
N PRO A 49 -12.06 -7.72 12.49
CA PRO A 49 -10.83 -8.40 12.89
C PRO A 49 -9.65 -7.88 12.08
N GLU A 50 -8.45 -8.14 12.59
CA GLU A 50 -7.19 -7.64 12.04
C GLU A 50 -7.05 -7.85 10.53
N ALA A 51 -7.36 -9.04 10.02
CA ALA A 51 -7.30 -9.32 8.58
C ALA A 51 -8.23 -8.40 7.76
N GLY A 52 -9.44 -8.14 8.27
CA GLY A 52 -10.39 -7.21 7.66
C GLY A 52 -9.92 -5.76 7.76
N GLN A 53 -9.34 -5.37 8.91
CA GLN A 53 -8.78 -4.03 9.10
C GLN A 53 -7.66 -3.74 8.09
N ASN A 54 -6.73 -4.70 7.94
CA ASN A 54 -5.61 -4.58 7.00
C ASN A 54 -6.07 -4.57 5.54
N SER A 55 -7.08 -5.36 5.18
CA SER A 55 -7.67 -5.34 3.83
C SER A 55 -8.21 -3.95 3.48
N VAL A 56 -8.89 -3.27 4.41
CA VAL A 56 -9.36 -1.89 4.20
C VAL A 56 -8.20 -0.91 3.98
N VAL A 57 -7.15 -1.00 4.80
CA VAL A 57 -5.95 -0.15 4.67
C VAL A 57 -5.28 -0.35 3.31
N ILE A 58 -5.16 -1.59 2.86
CA ILE A 58 -4.56 -1.95 1.57
C ILE A 58 -5.38 -1.35 0.43
N SER A 59 -6.70 -1.54 0.42
CA SER A 59 -7.55 -0.98 -0.64
C SER A 59 -7.54 0.55 -0.69
N ILE A 60 -7.54 1.22 0.46
CA ILE A 60 -7.39 2.69 0.52
C ILE A 60 -6.04 3.12 -0.07
N SER A 61 -4.96 2.45 0.33
CA SER A 61 -3.61 2.79 -0.15
C SER A 61 -3.44 2.50 -1.65
N SER A 62 -4.05 1.42 -2.14
CA SER A 62 -4.10 1.04 -3.56
C SER A 62 -4.83 2.10 -4.39
N ALA A 63 -6.01 2.53 -3.94
CA ALA A 63 -6.77 3.59 -4.60
C ALA A 63 -5.98 4.91 -4.60
N LEU A 64 -5.37 5.31 -3.49
CA LEU A 64 -4.59 6.54 -3.43
C LEU A 64 -3.38 6.55 -4.38
N GLY A 65 -2.72 5.40 -4.58
CA GLY A 65 -1.53 5.32 -5.43
C GLY A 65 -0.41 6.24 -4.96
N PHE A 66 0.50 6.62 -5.86
CA PHE A 66 1.64 7.51 -5.55
C PHE A 66 1.34 9.00 -5.77
N GLN A 67 0.17 9.33 -6.30
CA GLN A 67 -0.20 10.70 -6.66
C GLN A 67 -1.70 10.90 -6.51
N ALA A 68 -2.14 12.14 -6.25
CA ALA A 68 -3.56 12.45 -6.20
C ALA A 68 -4.18 12.33 -7.60
N SER A 69 -5.05 11.33 -7.77
CA SER A 69 -5.79 11.07 -9.00
C SER A 69 -7.15 10.45 -8.70
N ASP A 70 -8.06 10.56 -9.68
CA ASP A 70 -9.28 9.77 -9.69
C ASP A 70 -8.93 8.31 -9.97
N SER A 71 -9.38 7.39 -9.11
CA SER A 71 -9.09 5.97 -9.24
C SER A 71 -10.10 5.13 -8.48
N GLN A 72 -10.09 3.83 -8.75
CA GLN A 72 -10.88 2.85 -8.02
C GLN A 72 -10.06 1.59 -7.77
N ASP A 73 -10.11 1.10 -6.54
CA ASP A 73 -9.65 -0.22 -6.13
C ASP A 73 -10.84 -1.08 -5.70
N ARG A 74 -10.81 -2.36 -6.08
CA ARG A 74 -11.80 -3.35 -5.66
C ARG A 74 -11.09 -4.61 -5.23
N SER A 75 -11.31 -5.00 -3.97
CA SER A 75 -10.79 -6.22 -3.38
C SER A 75 -11.93 -7.17 -3.04
N GLU A 76 -11.98 -8.31 -3.73
CA GLU A 76 -12.95 -9.38 -3.51
C GLU A 76 -12.19 -10.69 -3.30
N LEU A 77 -11.90 -11.02 -2.05
CA LEU A 77 -11.19 -12.26 -1.69
C LEU A 77 -12.20 -13.32 -1.22
N PRO A 78 -11.98 -14.63 -1.45
CA PRO A 78 -12.98 -15.67 -1.16
C PRO A 78 -13.15 -16.00 0.33
N TYR A 79 -12.51 -15.26 1.24
CA TYR A 79 -12.47 -15.59 2.67
C TYR A 79 -13.57 -14.86 3.45
N VAL A 80 -14.39 -15.59 4.22
CA VAL A 80 -15.50 -15.03 5.03
C VAL A 80 -15.03 -13.98 6.04
N HIS A 81 -13.81 -14.16 6.56
CA HIS A 81 -13.24 -13.25 7.56
C HIS A 81 -12.62 -11.98 6.94
N ILE A 82 -12.63 -11.84 5.60
CA ILE A 82 -12.15 -10.65 4.90
C ILE A 82 -13.35 -9.99 4.18
N PRO A 83 -13.62 -8.70 4.42
CA PRO A 83 -14.70 -8.00 3.73
C PRO A 83 -14.39 -7.83 2.25
N ASN A 84 -15.42 -7.65 1.44
CA ASN A 84 -15.23 -7.05 0.12
C ASN A 84 -15.01 -5.55 0.30
N VAL A 85 -14.00 -4.96 -0.34
CA VAL A 85 -13.71 -3.54 -0.22
C VAL A 85 -13.73 -2.88 -1.58
N ILE A 86 -14.47 -1.78 -1.72
CA ILE A 86 -14.43 -0.91 -2.89
C ILE A 86 -13.95 0.45 -2.42
N ALA A 87 -12.79 0.91 -2.85
CA ALA A 87 -12.23 2.21 -2.52
C ALA A 87 -12.19 3.10 -3.76
N ILE A 88 -12.77 4.30 -3.66
CA ILE A 88 -12.78 5.30 -4.73
C ILE A 88 -11.97 6.49 -4.25
N SER A 89 -10.96 6.87 -5.03
CA SER A 89 -10.21 8.12 -4.88
C SER A 89 -10.77 9.16 -5.83
N THR A 90 -10.94 10.39 -5.34
CA THR A 90 -11.29 11.54 -6.16
C THR A 90 -10.28 12.65 -5.91
N LYS A 91 -9.62 13.11 -6.97
CA LYS A 91 -8.60 14.16 -6.90
C LYS A 91 -9.24 15.47 -6.40
N LEU A 92 -8.66 16.06 -5.37
CA LEU A 92 -9.05 17.37 -4.86
C LEU A 92 -8.05 18.45 -5.30
N SER A 93 -6.76 18.11 -5.30
CA SER A 93 -5.66 18.95 -5.77
C SER A 93 -4.50 18.07 -6.23
N ASP A 94 -3.36 18.65 -6.61
CA ASP A 94 -2.18 17.87 -7.01
C ASP A 94 -1.58 17.03 -5.87
N GLN A 95 -1.85 17.39 -4.62
CA GLN A 95 -1.33 16.71 -3.44
C GLN A 95 -2.40 16.04 -2.59
N CYS A 96 -3.68 16.34 -2.80
CA CYS A 96 -4.76 15.82 -1.96
C CYS A 96 -5.82 15.09 -2.78
N ALA A 97 -6.34 14.01 -2.22
CA ALA A 97 -7.46 13.26 -2.74
C ALA A 97 -8.45 12.93 -1.62
N THR A 98 -9.72 12.84 -1.97
CA THR A 98 -10.74 12.29 -1.07
C THR A 98 -10.90 10.80 -1.36
N ILE A 99 -11.10 10.01 -0.30
CA ILE A 99 -11.37 8.58 -0.40
C ILE A 99 -12.77 8.33 0.13
N LYS A 100 -13.51 7.49 -0.59
CA LYS A 100 -14.70 6.79 -0.10
C LYS A 100 -14.49 5.30 -0.30
N ALA A 101 -14.27 4.57 0.79
CA ALA A 101 -14.12 3.12 0.80
C ALA A 101 -15.32 2.46 1.49
N VAL A 102 -15.93 1.48 0.84
CA VAL A 102 -17.04 0.70 1.40
C VAL A 102 -16.54 -0.72 1.62
N ALA A 103 -16.58 -1.17 2.88
CA ALA A 103 -16.24 -2.51 3.29
C ALA A 103 -17.50 -3.28 3.66
N THR A 104 -17.80 -4.35 2.91
CA THR A 104 -19.02 -5.13 3.05
C THR A 104 -18.70 -6.54 3.53
N GLY A 105 -19.34 -6.96 4.63
CA GLY A 105 -19.26 -8.33 5.12
C GLY A 105 -19.84 -9.34 4.13
N LYS A 106 -19.31 -10.56 4.13
CA LYS A 106 -19.86 -11.67 3.34
C LYS A 106 -21.02 -12.34 4.07
N PRO A 107 -21.84 -13.16 3.39
CA PRO A 107 -22.79 -14.03 4.07
C PRO A 107 -22.10 -14.82 5.20
N ASN A 108 -22.74 -14.89 6.37
CA ASN A 108 -22.20 -15.48 7.60
C ASN A 108 -21.00 -14.75 8.24
N SER A 109 -20.68 -13.55 7.77
CA SER A 109 -19.79 -12.63 8.47
C SER A 109 -20.53 -11.85 9.55
N SER A 110 -19.85 -11.52 10.64
CA SER A 110 -20.34 -10.59 11.67
C SER A 110 -20.18 -9.12 11.27
N TYR A 111 -19.56 -8.81 10.12
CA TYR A 111 -19.23 -7.43 9.76
C TYR A 111 -20.44 -6.71 9.18
N ARG A 112 -20.69 -5.52 9.72
CA ARG A 112 -21.63 -4.58 9.14
C ARG A 112 -20.94 -3.81 8.01
N THR A 113 -21.72 -3.49 6.98
CA THR A 113 -21.27 -2.58 5.92
C THR A 113 -20.75 -1.29 6.56
N THR A 114 -19.50 -0.95 6.25
CA THR A 114 -18.80 0.19 6.84
C THR A 114 -18.29 1.07 5.72
N THR A 115 -18.57 2.36 5.81
CA THR A 115 -18.00 3.36 4.90
C THR A 115 -16.90 4.13 5.61
N VAL A 116 -15.70 4.12 5.03
CA VAL A 116 -14.58 4.96 5.43
C VAL A 116 -14.48 6.10 4.45
N THR A 117 -14.65 7.32 4.92
CA THR A 117 -14.37 8.53 4.13
C THR A 117 -13.22 9.30 4.75
N GLY A 118 -12.45 10.00 3.92
CA GLY A 118 -11.46 10.93 4.42
C GLY A 118 -10.74 11.68 3.32
N THR A 119 -10.13 12.79 3.70
CA THR A 119 -9.25 13.56 2.82
C THR A 119 -7.82 13.21 3.16
N TYR A 120 -7.04 12.81 2.16
CA TYR A 120 -5.66 12.40 2.29
C TYR A 120 -4.78 13.32 1.47
N CYS A 121 -3.70 13.82 2.06
CA CYS A 121 -2.71 14.64 1.39
C CYS A 121 -1.34 13.96 1.43
N LEU A 122 -0.61 14.01 0.31
CA LEU A 122 0.77 13.55 0.22
C LEU A 122 1.66 14.44 1.07
N VAL A 123 2.40 13.81 1.97
CA VAL A 123 3.39 14.47 2.84
C VAL A 123 4.82 14.06 2.52
N GLY A 124 5.00 13.14 1.56
CA GLY A 124 6.28 12.67 1.06
C GLY A 124 6.11 11.90 -0.25
N ALA A 125 7.20 11.28 -0.74
CA ALA A 125 7.23 10.62 -2.04
C ALA A 125 6.22 9.46 -2.23
N SER A 126 5.67 8.91 -1.13
CA SER A 126 4.68 7.82 -1.17
C SER A 126 3.86 7.70 0.13
N GLU A 127 3.77 8.79 0.89
CA GLU A 127 3.16 8.77 2.23
C GLU A 127 1.98 9.74 2.30
N TRP A 128 0.84 9.20 2.75
CA TRP A 128 -0.44 9.89 2.78
C TRP A 128 -0.88 10.15 4.22
N LYS A 129 -1.14 11.42 4.55
CA LYS A 129 -1.72 11.81 5.83
C LYS A 129 -3.19 12.14 5.65
N SER A 130 -4.04 11.63 6.52
CA SER A 130 -5.44 12.08 6.58
C SER A 130 -5.56 13.41 7.33
N VAL A 131 -6.38 14.31 6.81
CA VAL A 131 -6.79 15.54 7.52
C VAL A 131 -7.93 15.18 8.47
N ASP A 132 -8.97 14.56 7.91
CA ASP A 132 -10.12 14.02 8.64
C ASP A 132 -10.46 12.65 8.08
N GLN A 133 -10.65 11.69 8.97
CA GLN A 133 -11.07 10.34 8.62
C GLN A 133 -12.33 9.99 9.40
N LEU A 134 -13.42 9.82 8.66
CA LEU A 134 -14.72 9.45 9.19
C LEU A 134 -14.96 7.98 8.89
N VAL A 135 -15.32 7.25 9.93
CA VAL A 135 -15.84 5.89 9.80
C VAL A 135 -17.31 6.00 10.08
N ASN A 136 -18.13 5.88 9.05
CA ASN A 136 -19.57 5.87 9.17
C ASN A 136 -20.08 4.44 8.96
N VAL A 137 -21.01 4.05 9.83
CA VAL A 137 -21.71 2.77 9.73
C VAL A 137 -23.16 3.12 9.49
N GLU A 138 -23.53 3.21 8.21
CA GLU A 138 -24.93 3.36 7.82
C GLU A 138 -25.51 1.96 7.61
N ALA A 139 -26.63 1.68 8.29
CA ALA A 139 -27.36 0.45 8.11
C ALA A 139 -28.15 0.53 6.79
N GLN A 140 -27.80 -0.37 5.87
CA GLN A 140 -28.70 -0.84 4.82
C GLN A 140 -29.14 -2.25 5.18
#